data_AF-A0A9P7HS16-F1
#
_entry.id   AF-A0A9P7HS16-F1
#
_cell.length_a   1.000
_cell.length_b   1.000
_cell.length_c   1.000
_cell.angle_alpha   90.00
_cell.angle_beta   90.00
_cell.angle_gamma   90.00
#
_symmetry.space_group_name_H-M   'P 1'
#
loop_
_entity.id
_entity.type
_entity.pdbx_description
1 polymer ?
#
loop_
_entity_poly.entity_id
_entity_poly.type
_entity_poly.pdbx_seq_one_letter_code
_entity_poly.pdbx_strand_id
1 'polypeptide(L)'
;MDQGNPCLRSQKCKIGLPDDVRTQDVNPVRVSYALNDKPVWEKQFKNWDQIEHFNYEFTVATCLDVPFVLVLGKEPFETLKLAHQSRQWNLRPLDINLKAEHMMYHQPLRVYLSVNPQGEVKQVVLRCFHTEYALNTPKTVHGAMMDFMWNLACELAGVPIHNSTYFSFKVKSNNGKIFNSNKTEKKIDAGTMLKQLWKREQESNRLVTMEEIEFYFANKLAAVPELRQSLEESAQRGESLLSAIERLATQRAATTLRERNEKRKQFLPPPPEPAPKRLKNPDNHGGQAIKATREWQSSSAGQAALAGQQRSSQIRGDKMEAKYQAFLSLYQVRQLEVARANGTLTGQQGQAMARFNTIKGYHDSNDRSKLSNALGRYMVFYDKKYPRDIRFEGDGGPRQQADPFANQDHPACVILQGSRLLRTREQKNALAGPET
;
A
#
# COMPACT_ATOMS: atom_id res chain seq x y z
N MET A 1 6.92 -12.76 15.85
CA MET A 1 6.15 -13.66 14.96
C MET A 1 6.55 -13.42 13.50
N ASP A 2 6.66 -14.48 12.69
CA ASP A 2 7.01 -14.43 11.26
C ASP A 2 5.91 -13.77 10.42
N GLN A 3 6.18 -12.60 9.83
CA GLN A 3 5.22 -11.87 8.99
C GLN A 3 5.02 -12.46 7.59
N GLY A 4 5.94 -13.35 7.16
CA GLY A 4 5.84 -14.09 5.91
C GLY A 4 4.83 -15.24 5.97
N ASN A 5 4.49 -15.72 7.18
CA ASN A 5 3.53 -16.80 7.35
C ASN A 5 2.08 -16.33 7.08
N PRO A 6 1.38 -16.85 6.06
CA PRO A 6 0.00 -16.50 5.79
C PRO A 6 -0.97 -16.80 6.94
N CYS A 7 -0.71 -17.86 7.72
CA CYS A 7 -1.55 -18.21 8.85
C CYS A 7 -1.47 -17.17 9.96
N LEU A 8 -0.26 -16.67 10.24
CA LEU A 8 -0.03 -15.62 11.23
C LEU A 8 -0.57 -14.26 10.78
N ARG A 9 -0.63 -13.98 9.47
CA ARG A 9 -1.32 -12.80 8.95
C ARG A 9 -2.83 -12.85 9.18
N SER A 10 -3.45 -14.02 8.98
CA SER A 10 -4.87 -14.21 9.28
C SER A 10 -5.17 -14.06 10.77
N GLN A 11 -4.31 -14.61 11.62
CA GLN A 11 -4.37 -14.37 13.07
C GLN A 11 -4.24 -12.88 13.41
N LYS A 12 -3.27 -12.18 12.82
CA LYS A 12 -3.11 -10.72 12.99
C LYS A 12 -4.37 -9.94 12.64
N CYS A 13 -5.05 -10.32 11.57
CA CYS A 13 -6.32 -9.69 11.20
C CYS A 13 -7.48 -10.05 12.14
N LYS A 14 -7.43 -11.22 12.79
CA LYS A 14 -8.47 -11.74 13.67
C LYS A 14 -8.38 -11.17 15.09
N ILE A 15 -7.19 -11.24 15.70
CA ILE A 15 -6.94 -10.89 17.12
C ILE A 15 -5.73 -9.96 17.31
N GLY A 16 -5.10 -9.49 16.24
CA GLY A 16 -3.85 -8.73 16.35
C GLY A 16 -2.65 -9.62 16.67
N LEU A 17 -1.69 -9.06 17.40
CA LEU A 17 -0.50 -9.77 17.87
C LEU A 17 -0.31 -9.51 19.36
N PRO A 18 -1.24 -9.97 20.21
CA PRO A 18 -1.16 -9.71 21.63
C PRO A 18 -0.06 -10.58 22.26
N ASP A 19 0.66 -10.01 23.24
CA ASP A 19 1.87 -10.61 23.83
C ASP A 19 1.58 -11.84 24.71
N ASP A 20 0.31 -12.04 25.05
CA ASP A 20 -0.24 -13.11 25.88
C ASP A 20 -0.80 -14.29 25.08
N VAL A 21 -0.65 -14.25 23.74
CA VAL A 21 -1.02 -15.36 22.84
C VAL A 21 0.22 -16.04 22.28
N ARG A 22 0.24 -17.37 22.34
CA ARG A 22 1.24 -18.19 21.62
C ARG A 22 0.58 -19.05 20.59
N THR A 23 1.22 -19.17 19.43
CA THR A 23 0.74 -20.00 18.33
C THR A 23 1.79 -21.04 18.03
N GLN A 24 1.43 -22.30 18.23
CA GLN A 24 2.38 -23.39 18.15
C GLN A 24 2.18 -24.24 16.92
N ASP A 25 3.29 -24.36 16.19
CA ASP A 25 3.59 -25.37 15.20
C ASP A 25 4.93 -25.98 15.66
N VAL A 26 4.95 -27.28 16.01
CA VAL A 26 6.08 -27.89 16.74
C VAL A 26 7.39 -27.76 15.98
N ASN A 27 7.35 -27.76 14.65
CA ASN A 27 8.54 -27.70 13.82
C ASN A 27 8.65 -26.33 13.13
N PRO A 28 9.54 -25.44 13.59
CA PRO A 28 9.72 -24.12 12.96
C PRO A 28 10.50 -24.19 11.64
N VAL A 29 11.01 -25.38 11.26
CA VAL A 29 11.84 -25.59 10.06
C VAL A 29 10.96 -25.59 8.82
N ARG A 30 11.31 -24.77 7.83
CA ARG A 30 10.65 -24.74 6.52
C ARG A 30 11.54 -25.37 5.46
N VAL A 31 11.03 -26.41 4.82
CA VAL A 31 11.71 -27.08 3.72
C VAL A 31 10.74 -27.19 2.56
N SER A 32 11.22 -26.94 1.34
CA SER A 32 10.41 -27.17 0.17
C SER A 32 10.27 -28.69 -0.05
N TYR A 33 9.03 -29.15 -0.15
CA TYR A 33 8.70 -30.53 -0.52
C TYR A 33 7.66 -30.54 -1.64
N ALA A 34 7.66 -31.59 -2.45
CA ALA A 34 6.72 -31.72 -3.55
C ALA A 34 5.29 -31.84 -3.03
N LEU A 35 4.32 -31.39 -3.82
CA LEU A 35 2.90 -31.54 -3.50
C LEU A 35 2.59 -33.05 -3.35
N ASN A 36 2.17 -33.48 -2.16
CA ASN A 36 1.92 -34.86 -1.71
C ASN A 36 3.09 -35.61 -1.06
N ASP A 37 4.30 -35.07 -1.04
CA ASP A 37 5.38 -35.62 -0.23
C ASP A 37 5.30 -35.06 1.19
N LYS A 38 5.62 -35.89 2.18
CA LYS A 38 5.90 -35.40 3.53
C LYS A 38 7.39 -35.08 3.63
N PRO A 39 7.78 -34.01 4.33
CA PRO A 39 9.19 -33.81 4.66
C PRO A 39 9.69 -35.05 5.42
N VAL A 40 10.79 -35.63 4.93
CA VAL A 40 11.46 -36.75 5.60
C VAL A 40 12.63 -36.14 6.38
N TRP A 41 12.32 -35.70 7.58
CA TRP A 41 13.23 -34.88 8.39
C TRP A 41 14.53 -35.60 8.71
N GLU A 42 14.47 -36.89 8.99
CA GLU A 42 15.60 -37.76 9.31
C GLU A 42 16.56 -37.91 8.12
N LYS A 43 16.05 -37.79 6.87
CA LYS A 43 16.90 -37.78 5.67
C LYS A 43 17.54 -36.42 5.43
N GLN A 44 16.89 -35.34 5.85
CA GLN A 44 17.35 -33.96 5.62
C GLN A 44 18.32 -33.50 6.70
N PHE A 45 18.13 -33.94 7.94
CA PHE A 45 18.92 -33.53 9.10
C PHE A 45 19.44 -34.77 9.84
N LYS A 46 20.76 -34.97 9.81
CA LYS A 46 21.42 -36.13 10.44
C LYS A 46 21.20 -36.22 11.95
N ASN A 47 20.91 -35.10 12.60
CA ASN A 47 20.65 -34.98 14.04
C ASN A 47 19.19 -34.64 14.34
N TRP A 48 18.25 -35.11 13.50
CA TRP A 48 16.83 -34.79 13.65
C TRP A 48 16.29 -35.06 15.05
N ASP A 49 16.63 -36.19 15.67
CA ASP A 49 16.18 -36.54 17.02
C ASP A 49 16.52 -35.45 18.06
N GLN A 50 17.70 -34.83 17.95
CA GLN A 50 18.09 -33.73 18.83
C GLN A 50 17.29 -32.47 18.53
N ILE A 51 17.09 -32.15 17.24
CA ILE A 51 16.30 -30.99 16.81
C ILE A 51 14.84 -31.12 17.28
N GLU A 52 14.24 -32.29 17.09
CA GLU A 52 12.89 -32.60 17.54
C GLU A 52 12.77 -32.47 19.06
N HIS A 53 13.75 -32.98 19.81
CA HIS A 53 13.79 -32.84 21.26
C HIS A 53 13.89 -31.37 21.69
N PHE A 54 14.77 -30.57 21.07
CA PHE A 54 14.87 -29.13 21.35
C PHE A 54 13.57 -28.38 21.02
N ASN A 55 12.93 -28.73 19.91
CA ASN A 55 11.63 -28.15 19.53
C ASN A 55 10.56 -28.48 20.58
N TYR A 56 10.57 -29.70 21.12
CA TYR A 56 9.70 -30.10 22.23
C TYR A 56 9.95 -29.23 23.46
N GLU A 57 11.18 -29.16 23.95
CA GLU A 57 11.55 -28.36 25.12
C GLU A 57 11.17 -26.89 24.95
N PHE A 58 11.45 -26.31 23.78
CA PHE A 58 11.08 -24.93 23.46
C PHE A 58 9.56 -24.73 23.46
N THR A 59 8.80 -25.68 22.91
CA THR A 59 7.33 -25.65 22.92
C THR A 59 6.81 -25.62 24.36
N VAL A 60 7.31 -26.52 25.21
CA VAL A 60 6.91 -26.59 26.62
C VAL A 60 7.24 -25.29 27.35
N ALA A 61 8.47 -24.78 27.19
CA ALA A 61 8.93 -23.58 27.85
C ALA A 61 8.15 -22.33 27.44
N THR A 62 7.70 -22.23 26.19
CA THR A 62 7.05 -21.01 25.68
C THR A 62 5.53 -21.03 25.78
N CYS A 63 4.90 -22.21 25.78
CA CYS A 63 3.45 -22.32 25.78
C CYS A 63 2.82 -22.34 27.17
N LEU A 64 3.50 -22.84 28.22
CA LEU A 64 2.82 -23.07 29.50
C LEU A 64 2.62 -21.80 30.36
N ASP A 65 3.31 -20.71 30.03
CA ASP A 65 3.29 -19.48 30.83
C ASP A 65 2.43 -18.35 30.25
N VAL A 66 1.62 -18.66 29.22
CA VAL A 66 0.68 -17.72 28.62
C VAL A 66 -0.78 -18.09 28.88
N PRO A 67 -1.70 -17.12 28.97
CA PRO A 67 -3.11 -17.41 29.20
C PRO A 67 -3.81 -18.03 27.98
N PHE A 68 -3.30 -17.84 26.75
CA PHE A 68 -3.91 -18.38 25.53
C PHE A 68 -2.91 -19.02 24.58
N VAL A 69 -3.15 -20.29 24.24
CA VAL A 69 -2.38 -21.02 23.23
C VAL A 69 -3.27 -21.46 22.07
N LEU A 70 -2.83 -21.11 20.86
CA LEU A 70 -3.35 -21.59 19.59
C LEU A 70 -2.49 -22.78 19.14
N VAL A 71 -3.09 -23.97 19.03
CA VAL A 71 -2.36 -25.20 18.68
C VAL A 71 -2.80 -25.68 17.31
N LEU A 72 -1.85 -25.80 16.38
CA LEU A 72 -2.11 -26.19 15.01
C LEU A 72 -1.79 -27.68 14.82
N GLY A 73 -2.82 -28.50 14.56
CA GLY A 73 -2.62 -29.93 14.25
C GLY A 73 -2.67 -30.89 15.45
N LYS A 74 -2.22 -32.12 15.24
CA LYS A 74 -2.32 -33.21 16.23
C LYS A 74 -1.06 -33.30 17.09
N GLU A 75 0.10 -33.31 16.46
CA GLU A 75 1.40 -33.51 17.09
C GLU A 75 1.72 -32.40 18.11
N PRO A 76 1.51 -31.09 17.80
CA PRO A 76 1.66 -30.03 18.79
C PRO A 76 0.67 -30.13 19.96
N PHE A 77 -0.51 -30.69 19.73
CA PHE A 77 -1.51 -30.86 20.76
C PHE A 77 -1.16 -31.98 21.75
N GLU A 78 -0.69 -33.13 21.25
CA GLU A 78 -0.23 -34.21 22.13
C GLU A 78 1.01 -33.78 22.94
N THR A 79 1.93 -33.05 22.32
CA THR A 79 3.07 -32.41 23.00
C THR A 79 2.62 -31.54 24.16
N LEU A 80 1.69 -30.61 23.89
CA LEU A 80 1.17 -29.70 24.90
C LEU A 80 0.42 -30.44 26.02
N LYS A 81 -0.29 -31.52 25.69
CA LYS A 81 -0.99 -32.37 26.67
C LYS A 81 -0.03 -33.02 27.66
N LEU A 82 1.09 -33.57 27.18
CA LEU A 82 2.14 -34.11 28.05
C LEU A 82 2.75 -33.02 28.93
N ALA A 83 2.99 -31.83 28.35
CA ALA A 83 3.50 -30.67 29.07
C ALA A 83 2.57 -30.24 30.21
N HIS A 84 1.26 -30.22 29.97
CA HIS A 84 0.24 -29.94 30.98
C HIS A 84 0.23 -30.98 32.11
N GLN A 85 0.32 -32.27 31.76
CA GLN A 85 0.40 -33.35 32.75
C GLN A 85 1.61 -33.21 33.66
N SER A 86 2.76 -32.75 33.16
CA SER A 86 3.96 -32.50 33.96
C SER A 86 3.74 -31.41 35.04
N ARG A 87 2.82 -30.46 34.81
CA ARG A 87 2.39 -29.44 35.79
C ARG A 87 1.17 -29.86 36.62
N GLN A 88 0.73 -31.12 36.53
CA GLN A 88 -0.52 -31.62 37.12
C GLN A 88 -1.76 -30.83 36.64
N TRP A 89 -1.69 -30.25 35.44
CA TRP A 89 -2.82 -29.57 34.82
C TRP A 89 -3.61 -30.53 33.95
N ASN A 90 -4.92 -30.41 33.98
CA ASN A 90 -5.84 -31.23 33.21
C ASN A 90 -6.47 -30.40 32.10
N LEU A 91 -6.32 -30.83 30.84
CA LEU A 91 -7.02 -30.25 29.70
C LEU A 91 -8.45 -30.78 29.63
N ARG A 92 -9.42 -29.91 29.89
CA ARG A 92 -10.85 -30.20 29.80
C ARG A 92 -11.42 -29.62 28.51
N PRO A 93 -11.91 -30.44 27.57
CA PRO A 93 -12.59 -29.91 26.39
C PRO A 93 -13.89 -29.21 26.82
N LEU A 94 -14.19 -28.07 26.21
CA LEU A 94 -15.52 -27.50 26.28
C LEU A 94 -16.46 -28.33 25.41
N ASP A 95 -17.60 -28.70 25.99
CA ASP A 95 -18.63 -29.44 25.28
C ASP A 95 -19.42 -28.49 24.37
N ILE A 96 -19.00 -28.45 23.10
CA ILE A 96 -19.62 -27.61 22.08
C ILE A 96 -20.25 -28.54 21.04
N ASN A 97 -21.57 -28.64 21.09
CA ASN A 97 -22.35 -29.47 20.18
C ASN A 97 -22.43 -28.84 18.78
N LEU A 98 -21.47 -29.20 17.92
CA LEU A 98 -21.46 -28.84 16.51
C LEU A 98 -22.11 -29.96 15.67
N LYS A 99 -22.96 -29.61 14.70
CA LYS A 99 -23.52 -30.58 13.75
C LYS A 99 -22.39 -31.20 12.90
N ALA A 100 -22.54 -32.46 12.47
CA ALA A 100 -21.50 -33.19 11.73
C ALA A 100 -21.03 -32.49 10.44
N GLU A 101 -21.94 -31.80 9.73
CA GLU A 101 -21.61 -31.01 8.52
C GLU A 101 -20.72 -29.78 8.80
N HIS A 102 -20.51 -29.45 10.08
CA HIS A 102 -19.67 -28.33 10.56
C HIS A 102 -18.29 -28.84 11.00
N MET A 103 -18.04 -30.15 11.02
CA MET A 103 -16.71 -30.68 11.32
C MET A 103 -15.72 -30.38 10.18
N MET A 104 -14.49 -30.01 10.51
CA MET A 104 -13.41 -29.88 9.53
C MET A 104 -12.59 -31.17 9.50
N TYR A 105 -12.48 -31.80 8.32
CA TYR A 105 -11.79 -33.10 8.16
C TYR A 105 -12.29 -34.19 9.12
N HIS A 106 -13.60 -34.24 9.37
CA HIS A 106 -14.21 -35.16 10.34
C HIS A 106 -13.68 -34.99 11.78
N GLN A 107 -13.05 -33.85 12.09
CA GLN A 107 -12.63 -33.49 13.43
C GLN A 107 -13.33 -32.19 13.86
N PRO A 108 -13.85 -32.13 15.10
CA PRO A 108 -14.35 -30.89 15.66
C PRO A 108 -13.19 -29.96 15.99
N LEU A 109 -13.35 -28.67 15.72
CA LEU A 109 -12.59 -27.63 16.44
C LEU A 109 -12.92 -27.76 17.93
N ARG A 110 -11.92 -27.61 18.79
CA ARG A 110 -12.11 -27.73 20.23
C ARG A 110 -11.38 -26.64 20.97
N VAL A 111 -12.10 -26.02 21.91
CA VAL A 111 -11.53 -25.17 22.95
C VAL A 111 -11.36 -26.05 24.18
N TYR A 112 -10.21 -25.95 24.82
CA TYR A 112 -9.90 -26.64 26.07
C TYR A 112 -9.57 -25.61 27.14
N LEU A 113 -9.96 -25.93 28.37
CA LEU A 113 -9.50 -25.25 29.56
C LEU A 113 -8.44 -26.10 30.23
N SER A 114 -7.26 -25.54 30.42
CA SER A 114 -6.23 -26.10 31.29
C SER A 114 -6.55 -25.73 32.73
N VAL A 115 -6.75 -26.74 33.56
CA VAL A 115 -7.21 -26.57 34.95
C VAL A 115 -6.22 -27.24 35.90
N ASN A 116 -5.80 -26.54 36.95
CA ASN A 116 -4.94 -27.11 37.99
C ASN A 116 -5.72 -28.04 38.95
N PRO A 117 -5.07 -28.73 39.90
CA PRO A 117 -5.75 -29.60 40.86
C PRO A 117 -6.79 -28.88 41.73
N GLN A 118 -6.64 -27.56 41.93
CA GLN A 118 -7.55 -26.71 42.70
C GLN A 118 -8.80 -26.30 41.91
N GLY A 119 -8.89 -26.62 40.61
CA GLY A 119 -10.02 -26.23 39.77
C GLY A 119 -9.89 -24.86 39.12
N GLU A 120 -8.75 -24.17 39.28
CA GLU A 120 -8.49 -22.88 38.66
C GLU A 120 -8.08 -23.04 37.20
N VAL A 121 -8.70 -22.25 36.32
CA VAL A 121 -8.31 -22.18 34.91
C VAL A 121 -6.98 -21.43 34.81
N LYS A 122 -5.95 -22.10 34.27
CA LYS A 122 -4.60 -21.52 34.07
C LYS A 122 -4.39 -21.04 32.65
N GLN A 123 -5.03 -21.69 31.68
CA GLN A 123 -4.82 -21.41 30.27
C GLN A 123 -6.02 -21.85 29.43
N VAL A 124 -6.32 -21.09 28.38
CA VAL A 124 -7.22 -21.49 27.30
C VAL A 124 -6.39 -22.05 26.15
N VAL A 125 -6.78 -23.21 25.62
CA VAL A 125 -6.11 -23.85 24.49
C VAL A 125 -7.13 -24.03 23.36
N LEU A 126 -6.91 -23.38 22.23
CA LEU A 126 -7.71 -23.60 21.03
C LEU A 126 -6.94 -24.55 20.10
N ARG A 127 -7.44 -25.79 19.98
CA ARG A 127 -6.98 -26.73 18.96
C ARG A 127 -7.67 -26.41 17.65
N CYS A 128 -6.92 -25.83 16.72
CA CYS A 128 -7.43 -25.41 15.42
C CYS A 128 -6.59 -25.93 14.26
N PHE A 129 -7.11 -25.74 13.07
CA PHE A 129 -6.38 -25.96 11.83
C PHE A 129 -5.65 -24.68 11.44
N HIS A 130 -4.66 -24.79 10.56
CA HIS A 130 -4.07 -23.63 9.90
C HIS A 130 -5.16 -22.68 9.37
N THR A 131 -5.06 -21.39 9.68
CA THR A 131 -6.13 -20.43 9.38
C THR A 131 -6.40 -20.28 7.88
N GLU A 132 -5.45 -20.66 7.03
CA GLU A 132 -5.65 -20.79 5.58
C GLU A 132 -6.67 -21.86 5.17
N TYR A 133 -6.93 -22.87 6.00
CA TYR A 133 -7.95 -23.89 5.68
C TYR A 133 -9.34 -23.30 5.54
N ALA A 134 -9.68 -22.31 6.37
CA ALA A 134 -10.94 -21.58 6.23
C ALA A 134 -11.03 -20.97 4.83
N LEU A 135 -9.92 -20.46 4.29
CA LEU A 135 -9.84 -19.82 2.98
C LEU A 135 -9.90 -20.85 1.84
N ASN A 136 -9.35 -22.05 2.05
CA ASN A 136 -9.29 -23.13 1.07
C ASN A 136 -10.60 -23.93 0.96
N THR A 137 -11.56 -23.73 1.87
CA THR A 137 -12.86 -24.41 1.82
C THR A 137 -13.96 -23.46 1.31
N PRO A 138 -14.74 -23.86 0.28
CA PRO A 138 -15.76 -23.00 -0.31
C PRO A 138 -17.05 -22.88 0.53
N LYS A 139 -17.04 -23.39 1.77
CA LYS A 139 -18.22 -23.49 2.64
C LYS A 139 -18.24 -22.33 3.63
N THR A 140 -19.20 -21.42 3.47
CA THR A 140 -19.41 -20.26 4.37
C THR A 140 -19.57 -20.65 5.83
N VAL A 141 -20.15 -21.82 6.10
CA VAL A 141 -20.30 -22.39 7.45
C VAL A 141 -18.96 -22.62 8.15
N HIS A 142 -17.89 -22.97 7.43
CA HIS A 142 -16.57 -23.13 8.04
C HIS A 142 -15.97 -21.79 8.50
N GLY A 143 -16.21 -20.72 7.73
CA GLY A 143 -15.82 -19.37 8.12
C GLY A 143 -16.53 -18.92 9.39
N ALA A 144 -17.85 -19.14 9.46
CA ALA A 144 -18.65 -18.83 10.64
C ALA A 144 -18.22 -19.64 11.88
N MET A 145 -17.95 -20.94 11.72
CA MET A 145 -17.46 -21.77 12.81
C MET A 145 -16.09 -21.32 13.31
N MET A 146 -15.15 -21.01 12.40
CA MET A 146 -13.83 -20.48 12.79
C MET A 146 -13.97 -19.16 13.54
N ASP A 147 -14.86 -18.26 13.10
CA ASP A 147 -15.13 -17.03 13.84
C ASP A 147 -15.69 -17.30 15.23
N PHE A 148 -16.68 -18.19 15.36
CA PHE A 148 -17.27 -18.57 16.65
C PHE A 148 -16.23 -19.13 17.61
N MET A 149 -15.45 -20.14 17.18
CA MET A 149 -14.47 -20.82 18.02
C MET A 149 -13.32 -19.91 18.46
N TRP A 150 -12.84 -19.05 17.55
CA TRP A 150 -11.80 -18.08 17.89
C TRP A 150 -12.32 -17.00 18.85
N ASN A 151 -13.52 -16.45 18.60
CA ASN A 151 -14.11 -15.44 19.49
C ASN A 151 -14.34 -16.01 20.89
N LEU A 152 -14.89 -17.23 20.99
CA LEU A 152 -15.09 -17.92 22.26
C LEU A 152 -13.77 -18.11 23.02
N ALA A 153 -12.73 -18.60 22.35
CA ALA A 153 -11.42 -18.77 22.99
C ALA A 153 -10.83 -17.44 23.46
N CYS A 154 -10.96 -16.37 22.67
CA CYS A 154 -10.47 -15.05 23.04
C CYS A 154 -11.22 -14.47 24.24
N GLU A 155 -12.54 -14.60 24.25
CA GLU A 155 -13.38 -14.12 25.36
C GLU A 155 -13.04 -14.83 26.67
N LEU A 156 -12.88 -16.16 26.64
CA LEU A 156 -12.46 -16.94 27.81
C LEU A 156 -11.05 -16.60 28.28
N ALA A 157 -10.16 -16.20 27.37
CA ALA A 157 -8.78 -15.84 27.67
C ALA A 157 -8.59 -14.36 28.02
N GLY A 158 -9.62 -13.51 27.90
CA GLY A 158 -9.49 -12.06 28.06
C GLY A 158 -8.72 -11.36 26.93
N VAL A 159 -8.61 -11.98 25.76
CA VAL A 159 -7.85 -11.44 24.62
C VAL A 159 -8.75 -10.58 23.72
N PRO A 160 -8.33 -9.36 23.34
CA PRO A 160 -9.11 -8.50 22.46
C PRO A 160 -9.39 -9.11 21.08
N ILE A 161 -10.64 -9.03 20.64
CA ILE A 161 -11.05 -9.45 19.30
C ILE A 161 -11.01 -8.24 18.37
N HIS A 162 -10.07 -8.23 17.41
CA HIS A 162 -9.96 -7.15 16.43
C HIS A 162 -11.02 -7.25 15.33
N ASN A 163 -11.36 -8.47 14.91
CA ASN A 163 -12.36 -8.68 13.87
C ASN A 163 -13.18 -9.95 14.14
N SER A 164 -14.37 -9.77 14.70
CA SER A 164 -15.26 -10.87 15.11
C SER A 164 -15.76 -11.72 13.94
N THR A 165 -15.70 -11.25 12.69
CA THR A 165 -16.26 -11.92 11.50
C THR A 165 -15.24 -12.15 10.37
N TYR A 166 -13.94 -12.09 10.69
CA TYR A 166 -12.85 -12.14 9.70
C TYR A 166 -12.92 -13.37 8.79
N PHE A 167 -13.10 -14.57 9.33
CA PHE A 167 -13.07 -15.80 8.54
C PHE A 167 -14.29 -15.90 7.64
N SER A 168 -15.48 -15.58 8.16
CA SER A 168 -16.72 -15.51 7.39
C SER A 168 -16.64 -14.52 6.23
N PHE A 169 -16.12 -13.32 6.49
CA PHE A 169 -15.88 -12.30 5.47
C PHE A 169 -14.93 -12.82 4.39
N LYS A 170 -13.81 -13.43 4.79
CA LYS A 170 -12.80 -13.91 3.85
C LYS A 170 -13.32 -15.03 2.95
N VAL A 171 -14.02 -16.02 3.51
CA VAL A 171 -14.64 -17.10 2.74
C VAL A 171 -15.64 -16.55 1.72
N LYS A 172 -16.49 -15.61 2.14
CA LYS A 172 -17.44 -14.93 1.24
C LYS A 172 -16.72 -14.15 0.15
N SER A 173 -15.69 -13.38 0.50
CA SER A 173 -14.92 -12.56 -0.46
C SER A 173 -14.19 -13.37 -1.53
N ASN A 174 -13.93 -14.66 -1.28
CA ASN A 174 -13.34 -15.58 -2.23
C ASN A 174 -14.37 -16.21 -3.20
N ASN A 175 -15.67 -15.88 -3.10
CA ASN A 175 -16.76 -16.37 -3.96
C ASN A 175 -16.78 -17.91 -4.14
N GLY A 176 -16.47 -18.67 -3.09
CA GLY A 176 -16.43 -20.14 -3.15
C GLY A 176 -15.34 -20.71 -4.06
N LYS A 177 -14.36 -19.90 -4.50
CA LYS A 177 -13.14 -20.40 -5.14
C LYS A 177 -12.19 -20.89 -4.07
N ILE A 178 -11.63 -22.09 -4.25
CA ILE A 178 -10.54 -22.61 -3.41
C ILE A 178 -9.43 -21.54 -3.41
N PHE A 179 -9.14 -20.98 -2.24
CA PHE A 179 -7.94 -20.17 -2.06
C PHE A 179 -6.76 -21.06 -2.44
N ASN A 180 -6.07 -20.69 -3.50
CA ASN A 180 -4.89 -21.42 -3.94
C ASN A 180 -3.72 -20.76 -3.23
N SER A 181 -3.26 -21.34 -2.12
CA SER A 181 -2.08 -20.85 -1.40
C SER A 181 -0.87 -20.73 -2.31
N ASN A 182 -0.74 -21.51 -3.39
CA ASN A 182 0.33 -21.34 -4.39
C ASN A 182 0.13 -20.11 -5.30
N LYS A 183 -1.09 -19.56 -5.40
CA LYS A 183 -1.37 -18.25 -6.01
C LYS A 183 -1.23 -17.09 -5.02
N THR A 184 -1.17 -17.35 -3.71
CA THR A 184 -1.07 -16.37 -2.61
C THR A 184 0.20 -16.45 -1.76
N GLU A 185 1.08 -17.42 -2.00
CA GLU A 185 2.55 -17.25 -2.10
C GLU A 185 2.84 -16.32 -3.29
N LYS A 186 2.13 -15.20 -3.35
CA LYS A 186 2.74 -14.01 -3.86
C LYS A 186 3.87 -13.76 -2.88
N LYS A 187 5.08 -14.23 -3.23
CA LYS A 187 6.32 -13.48 -2.98
C LYS A 187 5.90 -12.04 -2.87
N ILE A 188 6.05 -11.41 -1.69
CA ILE A 188 5.60 -10.03 -1.48
C ILE A 188 5.98 -9.29 -2.73
N ASP A 189 4.98 -8.98 -3.57
CA ASP A 189 5.31 -8.54 -4.91
C ASP A 189 6.02 -7.20 -4.74
N ALA A 190 6.90 -6.86 -5.69
CA ALA A 190 7.70 -5.65 -5.56
C ALA A 190 6.83 -4.41 -5.25
N GLY A 191 5.57 -4.38 -5.72
CA GLY A 191 4.62 -3.32 -5.39
C GLY A 191 4.13 -3.33 -3.94
N THR A 192 3.92 -4.49 -3.33
CA THR A 192 3.54 -4.64 -1.93
C THR A 192 4.70 -4.31 -1.01
N MET A 193 5.91 -4.78 -1.34
CA MET A 193 7.13 -4.46 -0.59
C MET A 193 7.41 -2.96 -0.63
N LEU A 194 7.30 -2.37 -1.83
CA LEU A 194 7.42 -0.91 -2.02
C LEU A 194 6.46 -0.17 -1.07
N LYS A 195 5.16 -0.51 -1.06
CA LYS A 195 4.18 0.13 -0.18
C LYS A 195 4.52 0.00 1.31
N GLN A 196 5.04 -1.16 1.74
CA GLN A 196 5.43 -1.38 3.14
C GLN A 196 6.63 -0.52 3.53
N LEU A 197 7.64 -0.43 2.66
CA LEU A 197 8.81 0.40 2.90
C LEU A 197 8.45 1.90 2.88
N TRP A 198 7.56 2.35 1.98
CA TRP A 198 7.03 3.72 2.00
C TRP A 198 6.37 4.07 3.33
N LYS A 199 5.55 3.14 3.86
CA LYS A 199 4.91 3.29 5.16
C LYS A 199 5.95 3.35 6.28
N ARG A 200 6.97 2.49 6.23
CA ARG A 200 8.06 2.46 7.22
C ARG A 200 8.87 3.76 7.22
N GLU A 201 9.18 4.35 6.07
CA GLU A 201 9.86 5.66 6.03
C GLU A 201 9.05 6.75 6.72
N GLN A 202 7.72 6.74 6.55
CA GLN A 202 6.83 7.71 7.19
C GLN A 202 6.76 7.48 8.70
N GLU A 203 6.59 6.24 9.15
CA GLU A 203 6.45 5.91 10.58
C GLU A 203 7.76 6.07 11.36
N SER A 204 8.92 5.79 10.72
CA SER A 204 10.24 5.89 11.36
C SER A 204 10.94 7.22 11.14
N ASN A 205 10.37 8.12 10.32
CA ASN A 205 10.99 9.37 9.88
C ASN A 205 12.40 9.23 9.29
N ARG A 206 12.77 8.04 8.80
CA ARG A 206 14.07 7.72 8.22
C ARG A 206 13.91 7.26 6.77
N LEU A 207 14.84 7.64 5.90
CA LEU A 207 14.91 7.13 4.53
C LEU A 207 15.40 5.68 4.50
N VAL A 208 14.85 4.88 3.58
CA VAL A 208 15.33 3.52 3.32
C VAL A 208 16.75 3.60 2.73
N THR A 209 17.65 2.76 3.25
CA THR A 209 19.06 2.70 2.84
C THR A 209 19.25 1.84 1.59
N MET A 210 20.39 1.97 0.91
CA MET A 210 20.72 1.11 -0.22
C MET A 210 20.80 -0.37 0.18
N GLU A 211 21.35 -0.68 1.35
CA GLU A 211 21.42 -2.04 1.90
C GLU A 211 20.02 -2.66 2.06
N GLU A 212 19.06 -1.90 2.56
CA GLU A 212 17.67 -2.34 2.66
C GLU A 212 17.05 -2.57 1.27
N ILE A 213 17.36 -1.72 0.28
CA ILE A 213 16.90 -1.92 -1.10
C ILE A 213 17.51 -3.17 -1.72
N GLU A 214 18.82 -3.39 -1.55
CA GLU A 214 19.51 -4.58 -2.04
C GLU A 214 18.93 -5.84 -1.41
N PHE A 215 18.63 -5.82 -0.12
CA PHE A 215 17.98 -6.94 0.57
C PHE A 215 16.57 -7.22 0.04
N TYR A 216 15.69 -6.21 0.00
CA TYR A 216 14.27 -6.41 -0.34
C TYR A 216 13.98 -6.50 -1.84
N PHE A 217 14.86 -5.96 -2.68
CA PHE A 217 14.69 -5.89 -4.15
C PHE A 217 15.83 -6.53 -4.94
N ALA A 218 16.65 -7.41 -4.33
CA ALA A 218 17.74 -8.14 -4.98
C ALA A 218 17.39 -8.65 -6.39
N ASN A 219 16.26 -9.39 -6.49
CA ASN A 219 15.80 -9.95 -7.76
C ASN A 219 15.47 -8.88 -8.81
N LYS A 220 15.00 -7.71 -8.38
CA LYS A 220 14.60 -6.62 -9.28
C LYS A 220 15.81 -5.81 -9.75
N LEU A 221 16.83 -5.67 -8.91
CA LEU A 221 18.13 -5.12 -9.27
C LEU A 221 18.85 -6.03 -10.27
N ALA A 222 18.86 -7.34 -10.02
CA ALA A 222 19.44 -8.31 -10.94
C ALA A 222 18.73 -8.31 -12.31
N ALA A 223 17.40 -8.17 -12.33
CA ALA A 223 16.62 -8.15 -13.56
C ALA A 223 16.66 -6.80 -14.32
N VAL A 224 17.09 -5.71 -13.66
CA VAL A 224 17.11 -4.35 -14.24
C VAL A 224 18.38 -3.65 -13.77
N PRO A 225 19.52 -3.89 -14.44
CA PRO A 225 20.80 -3.32 -14.03
C PRO A 225 20.79 -1.79 -13.91
N GLU A 226 20.05 -1.10 -14.77
CA GLU A 226 19.94 0.37 -14.76
C GLU A 226 19.21 0.92 -13.52
N LEU A 227 18.49 0.07 -12.78
CA LEU A 227 17.81 0.47 -11.56
C LEU A 227 18.81 0.92 -10.48
N ARG A 228 20.00 0.30 -10.42
CA ARG A 228 21.03 0.68 -9.44
C ARG A 228 21.48 2.12 -9.64
N GLN A 229 21.79 2.49 -10.88
CA GLN A 229 22.13 3.87 -11.24
C GLN A 229 20.99 4.84 -10.89
N SER A 230 19.73 4.48 -11.21
CA SER A 230 18.59 5.35 -10.90
C SER A 230 18.38 5.55 -9.38
N LEU A 231 18.73 4.55 -8.57
CA LEU A 231 18.70 4.65 -7.11
C LEU A 231 19.78 5.60 -6.60
N GLU A 232 21.00 5.47 -7.10
CA GLU A 232 22.13 6.35 -6.77
C GLU A 232 21.83 7.82 -7.16
N GLU A 233 21.26 8.04 -8.34
CA GLU A 233 20.80 9.37 -8.78
C GLU A 233 19.67 9.93 -7.91
N SER A 234 18.81 9.07 -7.35
CA SER A 234 17.80 9.51 -6.39
C SER A 234 18.43 9.90 -5.04
N ALA A 235 19.39 9.12 -4.55
CA ALA A 235 20.12 9.46 -3.33
C ALA A 235 20.83 10.82 -3.45
N GLN A 236 21.55 11.04 -4.55
CA GLN A 236 22.26 12.30 -4.82
C GLN A 236 21.31 13.51 -4.87
N ARG A 237 20.06 13.31 -5.28
CA ARG A 237 19.02 14.34 -5.32
C ARG A 237 18.27 14.52 -3.99
N GLY A 238 18.63 13.77 -2.95
CA GLY A 238 17.92 13.75 -1.66
C GLY A 238 16.51 13.16 -1.76
N GLU A 239 16.26 12.30 -2.74
CA GLU A 239 14.98 11.61 -2.88
C GLU A 239 14.99 10.29 -2.10
N SER A 240 13.81 9.83 -1.66
CA SER A 240 13.67 8.43 -1.23
C SER A 240 14.06 7.50 -2.39
N LEU A 241 14.91 6.51 -2.10
CA LEU A 241 15.31 5.47 -3.05
C LEU A 241 14.10 4.72 -3.63
N LEU A 242 13.03 4.60 -2.85
CA LEU A 242 11.79 3.96 -3.29
C LEU A 242 11.13 4.69 -4.47
N SER A 243 11.43 5.98 -4.67
CA SER A 243 10.92 6.77 -5.79
C SER A 243 11.47 6.28 -7.13
N ALA A 244 12.72 5.83 -7.18
CA ALA A 244 13.30 5.25 -8.39
C ALA A 244 12.59 3.95 -8.78
N ILE A 245 12.26 3.11 -7.79
CA ILE A 245 11.52 1.85 -8.00
C ILE A 245 10.09 2.13 -8.50
N GLU A 246 9.41 3.14 -7.94
CA GLU A 246 8.07 3.56 -8.36
C GLU A 246 8.07 4.13 -9.80
N ARG A 247 9.04 4.98 -10.14
CA ARG A 247 9.19 5.53 -11.50
C ARG A 247 9.36 4.41 -12.52
N LEU A 248 10.24 3.45 -12.25
CA LEU A 248 10.46 2.30 -13.14
C LEU A 248 9.18 1.48 -13.32
N ALA A 249 8.42 1.24 -12.25
CA ALA A 249 7.14 0.53 -12.32
C ALA A 249 6.11 1.29 -13.18
N THR A 250 6.06 2.61 -13.04
CA THR A 250 5.14 3.48 -13.79
C THR A 250 5.51 3.55 -15.27
N GLN A 251 6.79 3.67 -15.60
CA GLN A 251 7.29 3.65 -16.98
C GLN A 251 6.95 2.33 -17.67
N ARG A 252 7.19 1.18 -17.00
CA ARG A 252 6.82 -0.14 -17.55
C ARG A 252 5.31 -0.32 -17.74
N ALA A 253 4.50 0.23 -16.84
CA ALA A 253 3.05 0.20 -17.00
C ALA A 253 2.59 1.02 -18.21
N ALA A 254 3.20 2.19 -18.45
CA ALA A 254 2.92 3.03 -19.60
C ALA A 254 3.32 2.37 -20.93
N THR A 255 4.49 1.73 -20.99
CA THR A 255 4.93 0.98 -22.19
C THR A 255 3.99 -0.19 -22.48
N THR A 256 3.66 -0.99 -21.46
CA THR A 256 2.73 -2.12 -21.61
C THR A 256 1.35 -1.67 -22.11
N LEU A 257 0.85 -0.52 -21.64
CA LEU A 257 -0.41 0.05 -22.10
C LEU A 257 -0.33 0.49 -23.56
N ARG A 258 0.78 1.15 -23.94
CA ARG A 258 1.03 1.56 -25.32
C ARG A 258 1.08 0.36 -26.26
N GLU A 259 1.83 -0.68 -25.91
CA GLU A 259 1.93 -1.92 -26.68
C GLU A 259 0.56 -2.61 -26.82
N ARG A 260 -0.24 -2.65 -25.75
CA ARG A 260 -1.62 -3.17 -25.81
C ARG A 260 -2.49 -2.35 -26.75
N ASN A 261 -2.38 -1.02 -26.71
CA ASN A 261 -3.14 -0.15 -27.60
C ASN A 261 -2.70 -0.30 -29.05
N GLU A 262 -1.40 -0.45 -29.32
CA GLU A 262 -0.87 -0.71 -30.66
C GLU A 262 -1.33 -2.07 -31.20
N LYS A 263 -1.25 -3.15 -30.40
CA LYS A 263 -1.82 -4.45 -30.77
C LYS A 263 -3.32 -4.36 -31.03
N ARG A 264 -4.06 -3.65 -30.18
CA ARG A 264 -5.51 -3.47 -30.37
C ARG A 264 -5.82 -2.73 -31.67
N LYS A 265 -4.99 -1.76 -32.08
CA LYS A 265 -5.11 -1.07 -33.38
C LYS A 265 -4.81 -1.97 -34.57
N GLN A 266 -3.99 -3.01 -34.41
CA GLN A 266 -3.71 -4.00 -35.47
C GLN A 266 -4.88 -4.97 -35.69
N PHE A 267 -5.67 -5.27 -34.65
CA PHE A 267 -6.81 -6.19 -34.73
C PHE A 267 -8.16 -5.51 -34.94
N LEU A 268 -8.21 -4.18 -34.83
CA LEU A 268 -9.39 -3.41 -35.20
C LEU A 268 -9.28 -3.05 -36.68
N PRO A 269 -10.36 -3.13 -37.48
CA PRO A 269 -10.38 -2.52 -38.79
C PRO A 269 -9.96 -1.05 -38.66
N PRO A 270 -9.26 -0.48 -39.67
CA PRO A 270 -8.89 0.93 -39.62
C PRO A 270 -10.13 1.73 -39.22
N PRO A 271 -10.02 2.63 -38.23
CA PRO A 271 -11.17 3.41 -37.81
C PRO A 271 -11.78 4.02 -39.07
N PRO A 272 -13.11 3.91 -39.28
CA PRO A 272 -13.74 4.54 -40.42
C PRO A 272 -13.24 5.98 -40.45
N GLU A 273 -12.88 6.47 -41.64
CA GLU A 273 -12.41 7.85 -41.80
C GLU A 273 -13.28 8.73 -40.92
N PRO A 274 -12.68 9.50 -39.99
CA PRO A 274 -13.45 10.24 -39.01
C PRO A 274 -14.48 11.02 -39.81
N ALA A 275 -15.76 10.68 -39.61
CA ALA A 275 -16.87 11.28 -40.37
C ALA A 275 -16.57 12.77 -40.42
N PRO A 276 -16.39 13.36 -41.63
CA PRO A 276 -15.81 14.69 -41.79
C PRO A 276 -16.53 15.56 -40.79
N LYS A 277 -15.78 16.03 -39.77
CA LYS A 277 -16.35 16.69 -38.58
C LYS A 277 -17.47 17.56 -39.10
N ARG A 278 -18.71 17.20 -38.80
CA ARG A 278 -19.92 17.80 -39.39
C ARG A 278 -19.64 19.30 -39.43
N LEU A 279 -19.31 19.82 -40.62
CA LEU A 279 -19.03 21.24 -40.76
C LEU A 279 -20.31 21.86 -40.25
N LYS A 280 -20.21 22.62 -39.15
CA LYS A 280 -21.34 23.34 -38.59
C LYS A 280 -21.89 24.17 -39.75
N ASN A 281 -23.01 23.73 -40.33
CA ASN A 281 -23.69 24.27 -41.51
C ASN A 281 -22.83 24.37 -42.79
N PRO A 282 -23.29 23.83 -43.94
CA PRO A 282 -22.69 24.16 -45.24
C PRO A 282 -22.85 25.65 -45.60
N ASP A 283 -23.78 26.37 -44.97
CA ASP A 283 -23.94 27.83 -45.10
C ASP A 283 -23.12 28.64 -44.09
N ASN A 284 -22.41 27.98 -43.18
CA ASN A 284 -21.34 28.61 -42.42
C ASN A 284 -20.07 28.29 -43.18
N HIS A 285 -19.60 29.25 -43.99
CA HIS A 285 -18.20 29.31 -44.42
C HIS A 285 -17.34 29.46 -43.16
N GLY A 286 -17.18 28.34 -42.46
CA GLY A 286 -16.73 28.27 -41.09
C GLY A 286 -15.35 28.88 -41.01
N GLY A 287 -15.23 29.94 -40.22
CA GLY A 287 -14.03 30.76 -40.13
C GLY A 287 -12.74 29.99 -39.83
N GLN A 288 -12.72 28.69 -39.56
CA GLN A 288 -11.47 27.93 -39.43
C GLN A 288 -10.79 27.59 -40.78
N ALA A 289 -11.55 27.36 -41.86
CA ALA A 289 -10.97 27.03 -43.18
C ALA A 289 -10.37 28.27 -43.85
N ILE A 290 -11.07 29.42 -43.78
CA ILE A 290 -10.58 30.71 -44.26
C ILE A 290 -9.39 31.19 -43.39
N LYS A 291 -9.42 30.95 -42.07
CA LYS A 291 -8.28 31.28 -41.16
C LYS A 291 -6.99 30.49 -41.44
N ALA A 292 -7.08 29.41 -42.22
CA ALA A 292 -5.95 28.56 -42.58
C ALA A 292 -5.34 28.90 -43.94
N THR A 293 -5.96 29.78 -44.75
CA THR A 293 -5.39 30.20 -46.03
C THR A 293 -4.25 31.19 -45.82
N ARG A 294 -3.21 31.12 -46.67
CA ARG A 294 -2.09 32.07 -46.64
C ARG A 294 -2.55 33.52 -46.77
N GLU A 295 -3.54 33.78 -47.61
CA GLU A 295 -4.12 35.11 -47.84
C GLU A 295 -4.75 35.70 -46.57
N TRP A 296 -5.51 34.90 -45.81
CA TRP A 296 -6.08 35.39 -44.56
C TRP A 296 -4.99 35.61 -43.50
N GLN A 297 -4.02 34.70 -43.38
CA GLN A 297 -2.90 34.85 -42.43
C GLN A 297 -2.06 36.11 -42.70
N SER A 298 -1.93 36.51 -43.97
CA SER A 298 -1.26 37.76 -44.37
C SER A 298 -2.13 39.02 -44.25
N SER A 299 -3.45 38.88 -44.07
CA SER A 299 -4.36 40.02 -43.88
C SER A 299 -4.16 40.68 -42.51
N SER A 300 -4.56 41.95 -42.37
CA SER A 300 -4.51 42.67 -41.09
C SER A 300 -5.28 41.96 -39.97
N ALA A 301 -6.45 41.38 -40.30
CA ALA A 301 -7.27 40.61 -39.37
C ALA A 301 -6.60 39.29 -38.96
N GLY A 302 -5.90 38.63 -39.88
CA GLY A 302 -5.14 37.41 -39.61
C GLY A 302 -3.92 37.66 -38.73
N GLN A 303 -3.15 38.71 -39.04
CA GLN A 303 -2.02 39.13 -38.21
C GLN A 303 -2.46 39.55 -36.81
N ALA A 304 -3.56 40.30 -36.67
CA ALA A 304 -4.12 40.68 -35.37
C ALA A 304 -4.57 39.44 -34.55
N ALA A 305 -5.18 38.45 -35.20
CA ALA A 305 -5.58 37.21 -34.54
C ALA A 305 -4.38 36.33 -34.12
N LEU A 306 -3.34 36.23 -34.97
CA LEU A 306 -2.09 35.53 -34.63
C LEU A 306 -1.35 36.23 -33.49
N ALA A 307 -1.25 37.56 -33.52
CA ALA A 307 -0.71 38.35 -32.41
C ALA A 307 -1.53 38.15 -31.13
N GLY A 308 -2.86 38.09 -31.24
CA GLY A 308 -3.76 37.76 -30.12
C GLY A 308 -3.50 36.36 -29.55
N GLN A 309 -3.30 35.35 -30.40
CA GLN A 309 -2.94 33.99 -29.97
C GLN A 309 -1.57 33.93 -29.30
N GLN A 310 -0.57 34.62 -29.86
CA GLN A 310 0.77 34.72 -29.28
C GLN A 310 0.71 35.38 -27.90
N ARG A 311 0.02 36.52 -27.77
CA ARG A 311 -0.23 37.18 -26.46
C ARG A 311 -0.93 36.24 -25.49
N SER A 312 -1.94 35.49 -25.93
CA SER A 312 -2.64 34.50 -25.08
C SER A 312 -1.73 33.35 -24.62
N SER A 313 -0.79 32.93 -25.47
CA SER A 313 0.20 31.91 -25.12
C SER A 313 1.23 32.45 -24.14
N GLN A 314 1.66 33.69 -24.33
CA GLN A 314 2.59 34.40 -23.45
C GLN A 314 1.97 34.61 -22.07
N ILE A 315 0.76 35.17 -21.98
CA ILE A 315 0.02 35.34 -20.72
C ILE A 315 -0.14 34.01 -19.97
N ARG A 316 -0.40 32.91 -20.69
CA ARG A 316 -0.46 31.57 -20.07
C ARG A 316 0.90 31.09 -19.57
N GLY A 317 1.98 31.42 -20.27
CA GLY A 317 3.36 31.17 -19.85
C GLY A 317 3.70 31.95 -18.58
N ASP A 318 3.48 33.26 -18.60
CA ASP A 318 3.79 34.16 -17.48
C ASP A 318 2.99 33.77 -16.22
N LYS A 319 1.71 33.42 -16.40
CA LYS A 319 0.89 32.90 -15.30
C LYS A 319 1.42 31.58 -14.73
N MET A 320 1.96 30.70 -15.57
CA MET A 320 2.54 29.45 -15.11
C MET A 320 3.86 29.68 -14.38
N GLU A 321 4.66 30.64 -14.85
CA GLU A 321 5.89 31.07 -14.19
C GLU A 321 5.59 31.64 -12.80
N ALA A 322 4.66 32.59 -12.71
CA ALA A 322 4.24 33.18 -11.43
C ALA A 322 3.77 32.12 -10.42
N LYS A 323 3.05 31.09 -10.88
CA LYS A 323 2.63 29.96 -10.04
C LYS A 323 3.80 29.09 -9.58
N TYR A 324 4.80 28.90 -10.42
CA TYR A 324 6.01 28.16 -10.07
C TYR A 324 6.86 28.94 -9.05
N GLN A 325 7.00 30.25 -9.24
CA GLN A 325 7.68 31.12 -8.26
C GLN A 325 6.96 31.13 -6.90
N ALA A 326 5.62 31.23 -6.91
CA ALA A 326 4.81 31.11 -5.69
C ALA A 326 4.99 29.76 -4.99
N PHE A 327 5.17 28.68 -5.75
CA PHE A 327 5.49 27.37 -5.19
C PHE A 327 6.85 27.36 -4.48
N LEU A 328 7.89 27.93 -5.10
CA LEU A 328 9.23 28.00 -4.50
C LEU A 328 9.26 28.87 -3.23
N SER A 329 8.41 29.90 -3.14
CA SER A 329 8.36 30.77 -1.97
C SER A 329 7.70 30.14 -0.73
N LEU A 330 6.95 29.04 -0.89
CA LEU A 330 6.27 28.40 0.25
C LEU A 330 7.26 27.95 1.32
N TYR A 331 6.92 28.19 2.59
CA TYR A 331 7.75 27.84 3.74
C TYR A 331 8.21 26.36 3.69
N GLN A 332 7.26 25.43 3.57
CA GLN A 332 7.55 23.99 3.51
C GLN A 332 8.46 23.58 2.34
N VAL A 333 8.44 24.31 1.21
CA VAL A 333 9.30 24.02 0.06
C VAL A 333 10.72 24.51 0.33
N ARG A 334 10.87 25.70 0.91
CA ARG A 334 12.17 26.21 1.37
C ARG A 334 12.79 25.29 2.44
N GLN A 335 12.00 24.83 3.39
CA GLN A 335 12.45 23.87 4.41
C GLN A 335 12.92 22.54 3.82
N LEU A 336 12.29 22.05 2.75
CA LEU A 336 12.76 20.86 2.04
C LEU A 336 14.15 21.06 1.43
N GLU A 337 14.41 22.21 0.81
CA GLU A 337 15.73 22.50 0.23
C GLU A 337 16.82 22.67 1.29
N VAL A 338 16.50 23.32 2.42
CA VAL A 338 17.40 23.43 3.57
C VAL A 338 17.72 22.05 4.15
N ALA A 339 16.71 21.22 4.39
CA ALA A 339 16.89 19.87 4.91
C ALA A 339 17.71 18.98 3.94
N ARG A 340 17.54 19.16 2.62
CA ARG A 340 18.37 18.50 1.60
C ARG A 340 19.83 18.92 1.71
N ALA A 341 20.09 20.23 1.78
CA ALA A 341 21.45 20.76 1.87
C ALA A 341 22.18 20.29 3.14
N ASN A 342 21.44 20.15 4.25
CA ASN A 342 21.99 19.71 5.53
C ASN A 342 22.06 18.17 5.67
N GLY A 343 21.52 17.41 4.72
CA GLY A 343 21.45 15.95 4.81
C GLY A 343 20.51 15.42 5.91
N THR A 344 19.57 16.24 6.39
CA THR A 344 18.68 15.94 7.52
C THR A 344 17.25 15.62 7.08
N LEU A 345 17.06 15.17 5.84
CA LEU A 345 15.73 14.85 5.31
C LEU A 345 15.10 13.69 6.08
N THR A 346 13.89 13.91 6.60
CA THR A 346 13.06 12.83 7.13
C THR A 346 12.52 11.95 6.00
N GLY A 347 11.99 10.79 6.36
CA GLY A 347 11.27 9.91 5.43
C GLY A 347 10.21 10.67 4.62
N GLN A 348 9.32 11.40 5.29
CA GLN A 348 8.29 12.19 4.61
C GLN A 348 8.86 13.28 3.68
N GLN A 349 9.99 13.90 4.07
CA GLN A 349 10.63 14.95 3.28
C GLN A 349 11.35 14.39 2.04
N GLY A 350 12.06 13.25 2.14
CA GLY A 350 12.68 12.63 0.96
C GLY A 350 11.66 12.13 -0.06
N GLN A 351 10.46 11.74 0.40
CA GLN A 351 9.32 11.43 -0.44
C GLN A 351 8.76 12.68 -1.15
N ALA A 352 8.68 13.80 -0.44
CA ALA A 352 8.28 15.08 -1.01
C ALA A 352 9.32 15.62 -2.00
N MET A 353 10.61 15.37 -1.77
CA MET A 353 11.70 15.79 -2.63
C MET A 353 11.57 15.21 -4.05
N ALA A 354 11.17 13.95 -4.18
CA ALA A 354 10.90 13.35 -5.50
C ALA A 354 9.79 14.09 -6.26
N ARG A 355 8.76 14.58 -5.55
CA ARG A 355 7.68 15.39 -6.13
C ARG A 355 8.19 16.78 -6.53
N PHE A 356 8.97 17.42 -5.66
CA PHE A 356 9.61 18.70 -5.91
C PHE A 356 10.50 18.66 -7.16
N ASN A 357 11.41 17.69 -7.25
CA ASN A 357 12.31 17.52 -8.39
C ASN A 357 11.54 17.21 -9.69
N THR A 358 10.42 16.48 -9.60
CA THR A 358 9.56 16.26 -10.76
C THR A 358 8.92 17.56 -11.26
N ILE A 359 8.41 18.40 -10.36
CA ILE A 359 7.86 19.73 -10.70
C ILE A 359 8.94 20.60 -11.34
N LYS A 360 10.12 20.67 -10.72
CA LYS A 360 11.28 21.40 -11.23
C LYS A 360 11.69 20.90 -12.62
N GLY A 361 11.77 19.59 -12.83
CA GLY A 361 12.09 19.03 -14.16
C GLY A 361 11.09 19.38 -15.26
N TYR A 362 9.79 19.50 -14.94
CA TYR A 362 8.81 19.97 -15.92
C TYR A 362 8.93 21.46 -16.22
N HIS A 363 9.32 22.25 -15.22
CA HIS A 363 9.63 23.66 -15.43
C HIS A 363 10.87 23.81 -16.32
N ASP A 364 11.97 23.15 -15.97
CA ASP A 364 13.26 23.28 -16.67
C ASP A 364 13.20 22.77 -18.12
N SER A 365 12.33 21.80 -18.41
CA SER A 365 12.04 21.32 -19.78
C SER A 365 10.98 22.13 -20.53
N ASN A 366 10.44 23.19 -19.92
CA ASN A 366 9.34 24.02 -20.46
C ASN A 366 8.08 23.18 -20.83
N ASP A 367 7.86 22.05 -20.17
CA ASP A 367 6.66 21.22 -20.33
C ASP A 367 5.51 21.79 -19.49
N ARG A 368 4.92 22.88 -20.00
CA ARG A 368 3.87 23.65 -19.32
C ARG A 368 2.64 22.82 -18.96
N SER A 369 2.31 21.81 -19.78
CA SER A 369 1.16 20.94 -19.52
C SER A 369 1.40 20.06 -18.30
N LYS A 370 2.56 19.38 -18.24
CA LYS A 370 2.91 18.56 -17.09
C LYS A 370 3.16 19.40 -15.85
N LEU A 371 3.78 20.57 -15.98
CA LEU A 371 3.96 21.52 -14.88
C LEU A 371 2.61 21.93 -14.28
N SER A 372 1.66 22.38 -15.11
CA SER A 372 0.31 22.75 -14.65
C SER A 372 -0.40 21.60 -13.92
N ASN A 373 -0.34 20.39 -14.47
CA ASN A 373 -0.92 19.20 -13.86
C ASN A 373 -0.24 18.84 -12.53
N ALA A 374 1.08 18.97 -12.44
CA ALA A 374 1.84 18.67 -11.24
C ALA A 374 1.56 19.70 -10.14
N LEU A 375 1.61 21.00 -10.47
CA LEU A 375 1.27 22.06 -9.53
C LEU A 375 -0.17 21.90 -9.02
N GLY A 376 -1.15 21.73 -9.91
CA GLY A 376 -2.56 21.55 -9.52
C GLY A 376 -2.85 20.26 -8.73
N ARG A 377 -1.94 19.28 -8.76
CA ARG A 377 -2.04 18.04 -7.96
C ARG A 377 -1.66 18.26 -6.50
N TYR A 378 -0.71 19.15 -6.21
CA TYR A 378 -0.18 19.36 -4.87
C TYR A 378 -0.52 20.71 -4.25
N MET A 379 -1.06 21.64 -5.05
CA MET A 379 -1.37 23.00 -4.62
C MET A 379 -2.76 23.43 -5.05
N VAL A 380 -3.34 24.34 -4.27
CA VAL A 380 -4.50 25.16 -4.66
C VAL A 380 -4.06 26.60 -4.74
N PHE A 381 -4.27 27.20 -5.90
CA PHE A 381 -3.98 28.61 -6.13
C PHE A 381 -5.25 29.43 -5.96
N TYR A 382 -5.05 30.71 -5.60
CA TYR A 382 -6.08 31.71 -5.38
C TYR A 382 -7.25 31.65 -6.38
N ASP A 383 -8.45 31.76 -5.81
CA ASP A 383 -9.71 31.97 -6.50
C ASP A 383 -10.53 32.98 -5.66
N LYS A 384 -11.40 33.78 -6.29
CA LYS A 384 -12.23 34.76 -5.57
C LYS A 384 -13.07 34.11 -4.48
N LYS A 385 -13.47 32.85 -4.67
CA LYS A 385 -14.24 32.07 -3.68
C LYS A 385 -13.38 31.57 -2.51
N TYR A 386 -12.05 31.58 -2.65
CA TYR A 386 -11.11 30.99 -1.70
C TYR A 386 -9.91 31.92 -1.49
N PRO A 387 -10.11 33.01 -0.70
CA PRO A 387 -9.13 34.08 -0.62
C PRO A 387 -7.83 33.72 0.13
N ARG A 388 -7.81 32.58 0.85
CA ARG A 388 -6.66 32.07 1.62
C ARG A 388 -5.81 31.04 0.86
N ASP A 389 -6.13 30.74 -0.40
CA ASP A 389 -5.31 29.86 -1.24
C ASP A 389 -4.02 30.56 -1.70
N ILE A 390 -3.08 29.78 -2.27
CA ILE A 390 -1.74 30.27 -2.64
C ILE A 390 -1.86 31.39 -3.66
N ARG A 391 -1.38 32.58 -3.26
CA ARG A 391 -1.32 33.77 -4.12
C ARG A 391 -0.18 33.63 -5.12
N PHE A 392 -0.35 34.26 -6.27
CA PHE A 392 0.71 34.37 -7.27
C PHE A 392 0.58 35.70 -8.01
N GLU A 393 1.66 36.17 -8.62
CA GLU A 393 1.66 37.43 -9.35
C GLU A 393 0.63 37.41 -10.50
N GLY A 394 -0.19 38.44 -10.59
CA GLY A 394 -1.24 38.54 -11.61
C GLY A 394 -2.48 37.65 -11.35
N ASP A 395 -2.68 37.16 -10.12
CA ASP A 395 -3.86 36.37 -9.75
C ASP A 395 -5.19 37.16 -9.73
N GLY A 396 -5.12 38.49 -9.76
CA GLY A 396 -6.28 39.39 -9.79
C GLY A 396 -7.00 39.54 -8.44
N GLY A 397 -6.42 39.04 -7.35
CA GLY A 397 -6.92 39.23 -5.99
C GLY A 397 -6.49 40.57 -5.39
N PRO A 398 -7.07 40.99 -4.25
CA PRO A 398 -6.67 42.20 -3.55
C PRO A 398 -5.20 42.13 -3.11
N ARG A 399 -4.52 43.28 -3.03
CA ARG A 399 -3.16 43.37 -2.47
C ARG A 399 -3.19 42.85 -1.04
N GLN A 400 -2.43 41.79 -0.77
CA GLN A 400 -2.32 41.21 0.57
C GLN A 400 -1.25 41.97 1.37
N GLN A 401 -1.53 42.31 2.63
CA GLN A 401 -0.60 43.07 3.48
C GLN A 401 0.54 42.23 4.08
N ALA A 402 0.41 40.90 4.09
CA ALA A 402 1.49 39.91 4.30
C ALA A 402 0.88 38.51 4.05
N ASP A 403 1.71 37.54 3.63
CA ASP A 403 1.27 36.14 3.58
C ASP A 403 1.20 35.59 5.02
N PRO A 404 0.01 35.21 5.53
CA PRO A 404 -0.14 34.67 6.89
C PRO A 404 0.56 33.32 7.10
N PHE A 405 1.01 32.68 6.01
CA PHE A 405 1.74 31.41 6.04
C PHE A 405 3.22 31.57 5.66
N ALA A 406 3.78 32.79 5.70
CA ALA A 406 5.17 33.04 5.32
C ALA A 406 6.20 32.21 6.13
N ASN A 407 5.87 31.84 7.37
CA ASN A 407 6.74 31.14 8.33
C ASN A 407 6.18 29.79 8.82
N GLN A 408 5.16 29.25 8.15
CA GLN A 408 4.54 27.98 8.53
C GLN A 408 4.01 27.26 7.28
N ASP A 409 3.68 25.98 7.41
CA ASP A 409 3.13 25.21 6.31
C ASP A 409 1.82 25.83 5.78
N HIS A 410 1.76 26.03 4.47
CA HIS A 410 0.59 26.59 3.82
C HIS A 410 -0.46 25.47 3.62
N PRO A 411 -1.69 25.61 4.14
CA PRO A 411 -2.68 24.54 4.12
C PRO A 411 -3.09 24.11 2.70
N ALA A 412 -3.11 25.05 1.76
CA ALA A 412 -3.34 24.78 0.34
C ALA A 412 -2.17 24.07 -0.39
N CYS A 413 -1.08 23.69 0.28
CA CYS A 413 0.01 22.91 -0.28
C CYS A 413 0.20 21.58 0.48
N VAL A 414 0.08 20.46 -0.23
CA VAL A 414 0.17 19.09 0.34
C VAL A 414 1.38 18.32 -0.17
N ILE A 415 2.42 19.00 -0.61
CA ILE A 415 3.61 18.34 -1.19
C ILE A 415 4.26 17.33 -0.22
N LEU A 416 4.19 17.58 1.08
CA LEU A 416 4.69 16.69 2.14
C LEU A 416 3.79 15.45 2.35
N GLN A 417 2.48 15.57 2.17
CA GLN A 417 1.52 14.51 2.51
C GLN A 417 1.16 13.63 1.28
N GLY A 418 1.33 14.16 0.07
CA GLY A 418 0.97 13.50 -1.18
C GLY A 418 -0.49 13.73 -1.60
N SER A 419 -0.78 13.52 -2.89
CA SER A 419 -2.02 13.99 -3.53
C SER A 419 -3.29 13.19 -3.19
N ARG A 420 -3.17 12.10 -2.43
CA ARG A 420 -4.32 11.20 -2.15
C ARG A 420 -5.32 11.79 -1.15
N LEU A 421 -4.93 12.83 -0.41
CA LEU A 421 -5.80 13.57 0.51
C LEU A 421 -6.69 14.60 -0.22
N LEU A 422 -6.43 14.87 -1.49
CA LEU A 422 -6.97 16.00 -2.22
C LEU A 422 -7.71 15.56 -3.50
N ARG A 423 -8.78 14.78 -3.36
CA ARG A 423 -9.49 14.22 -4.53
C ARG A 423 -10.52 15.19 -5.12
N THR A 424 -11.13 16.04 -4.31
CA THR A 424 -12.08 17.08 -4.76
C THR A 424 -11.60 18.46 -4.36
N ARG A 425 -11.97 19.51 -5.12
CA ARG A 425 -11.63 20.91 -4.80
C ARG A 425 -12.12 21.26 -3.39
N GLU A 426 -13.29 20.76 -2.97
CA GLU A 426 -13.82 20.91 -1.61
C GLU A 426 -12.94 20.27 -0.52
N GLN A 427 -12.39 19.07 -0.75
CA GLN A 427 -11.45 18.44 0.18
C GLN A 427 -10.13 19.21 0.28
N LYS A 428 -9.69 19.83 -0.83
CA LYS A 428 -8.53 20.74 -0.80
C LYS A 428 -8.81 22.01 -0.01
N ASN A 429 -10.06 22.48 -0.06
CA ASN A 429 -10.49 23.73 0.58
C ASN A 429 -10.81 23.55 2.07
N ALA A 430 -11.26 22.37 2.52
CA ALA A 430 -11.52 22.08 3.93
C ALA A 430 -10.26 22.20 4.81
N LEU A 431 -9.06 22.01 4.22
CA LEU A 431 -7.78 22.17 4.90
C LEU A 431 -7.35 23.64 5.06
N ALA A 432 -7.85 24.56 4.25
CA ALA A 432 -7.56 26.00 4.34
C ALA A 432 -8.31 26.71 5.49
N GLY A 433 -9.20 25.98 6.18
CA GLY A 433 -10.04 26.48 7.27
C GLY A 433 -11.26 27.27 6.78
N PRO A 434 -12.35 27.35 7.57
CA PRO A 434 -13.49 28.20 7.25
C PRO A 434 -13.11 29.69 7.27
N GLU A 435 -13.88 30.51 6.55
CA GLU A 435 -13.93 31.95 6.79
C GLU A 435 -14.37 32.16 8.26
N THR A 436 -13.49 32.78 9.04
CA THR A 436 -13.86 33.37 10.33
C THR A 436 -14.40 34.77 10.09
#